data_AF-A0A382W8I1-F1
#
_entry.id   AF-A0A382W8I1-F1
#
_cell.length_a   1.000
_cell.length_b   1.000
_cell.length_c   1.000
_cell.angle_alpha   90.00
_cell.angle_beta   90.00
_cell.angle_gamma   90.00
#
_symmetry.space_group_name_H-M   'P 1'
#
loop_
_entity.id
_entity.type
_entity.pdbx_description
1 polymer ?
#
loop_
_entity_poly.entity_id
_entity_poly.type
_entity_poly.pdbx_seq_one_letter_code
_entity_poly.pdbx_strand_id
1 'polypeptide(L)'
;HVFGADAPRFLGLLAALSPRATVEVSALEAASLWAAWVGANRPTDKTKILKLGTTAISRFAGMRLLHGNVVRTFTAKNPKKIILSGPKVQSFYKNLMGNLDEVTHDVWQWNAYGILGNKIGDKILPSGLSIKMPTYTIASAKLREAADMLTTETGQTWKPAEVQETIWSFYKALMEFSAAEPRRKGRTLEEVVTQEDLTQQIHDIPDFANLLNGTAPQKGKGRDYAQLINNILTKAGYGKQIATLVTQPVLTQAVGGITPTHRVRGIGKVGKRLEASRP
;
A
#
# COMPACT_ATOMS: atom_id res chain seq x y z
N HIS A 1 7.64 -17.80 5.11
CA HIS A 1 6.67 -17.14 4.21
C HIS A 1 5.54 -18.11 3.85
N VAL A 2 4.26 -17.71 4.00
CA VAL A 2 3.07 -18.57 3.80
C VAL A 2 3.08 -19.31 2.46
N PHE A 3 3.46 -18.62 1.38
CA PHE A 3 3.39 -19.13 0.02
C PHE A 3 4.68 -19.83 -0.45
N GLY A 4 5.71 -19.96 0.39
CA GLY A 4 6.97 -20.62 0.02
C GLY A 4 7.57 -20.11 -1.30
N ALA A 5 7.87 -21.02 -2.23
CA ALA A 5 8.43 -20.70 -3.55
C ALA A 5 7.49 -19.85 -4.43
N ASP A 6 6.18 -19.90 -4.16
CA ASP A 6 5.17 -19.12 -4.87
C ASP A 6 5.04 -17.68 -4.35
N ALA A 7 5.70 -17.33 -3.24
CA ALA A 7 5.59 -16.00 -2.65
C ALA A 7 5.81 -14.85 -3.66
N PRO A 8 6.83 -14.88 -4.53
CA PRO A 8 7.00 -13.82 -5.54
C PRO A 8 5.82 -13.68 -6.51
N ARG A 9 5.14 -14.80 -6.84
CA ARG A 9 3.97 -14.79 -7.71
C ARG A 9 2.74 -14.25 -6.97
N PHE A 10 2.54 -14.68 -5.73
CA PHE A 10 1.44 -14.15 -4.91
C PHE A 10 1.58 -12.64 -4.68
N LEU A 11 2.79 -12.16 -4.36
CA LEU A 11 3.06 -10.73 -4.19
C LEU A 11 2.84 -9.95 -5.49
N GLY A 12 3.20 -10.54 -6.64
CA GLY A 12 2.86 -9.98 -7.95
C GLY A 12 1.34 -9.88 -8.19
N LEU A 13 0.56 -10.84 -7.66
CA LEU A 13 -0.91 -10.84 -7.77
C LEU A 13 -1.52 -9.75 -6.87
N LEU A 14 -1.05 -9.66 -5.64
CA LEU A 14 -1.43 -8.61 -4.69
C LEU A 14 -1.18 -7.22 -5.28
N ALA A 15 0.01 -7.00 -5.84
CA ALA A 15 0.33 -5.74 -6.50
C ALA A 15 -0.57 -5.48 -7.73
N ALA A 16 -0.79 -6.49 -8.58
CA ALA A 16 -1.66 -6.39 -9.75
C ALA A 16 -3.10 -5.97 -9.41
N LEU A 17 -3.59 -6.34 -8.22
CA LEU A 17 -4.93 -6.04 -7.73
C LEU A 17 -4.99 -4.78 -6.85
N SER A 18 -3.87 -4.15 -6.51
CA SER A 18 -3.85 -2.91 -5.73
C SER A 18 -4.54 -1.67 -6.36
N PRO A 19 -4.73 -1.53 -7.70
CA PRO A 19 -5.35 -0.32 -8.24
C PRO A 19 -6.78 -0.09 -7.72
N ARG A 20 -7.02 1.10 -7.16
CA ARG A 20 -8.32 1.56 -6.62
C ARG A 20 -8.92 0.64 -5.54
N ALA A 21 -8.08 0.00 -4.75
CA ALA A 21 -8.49 -0.83 -3.61
C ALA A 21 -7.68 -0.44 -2.36
N THR A 22 -8.26 -0.67 -1.17
CA THR A 22 -7.48 -0.67 0.07
C THR A 22 -6.60 -1.92 0.13
N VAL A 23 -5.65 -1.95 1.07
CA VAL A 23 -4.76 -3.11 1.26
C VAL A 23 -5.57 -4.36 1.56
N GLU A 24 -6.55 -4.27 2.45
CA GLU A 24 -7.41 -5.37 2.88
C GLU A 24 -8.27 -5.92 1.72
N VAL A 25 -8.85 -5.02 0.91
CA VAL A 25 -9.60 -5.41 -0.29
C VAL A 25 -8.68 -6.10 -1.29
N SER A 26 -7.50 -5.54 -1.57
CA SER A 26 -6.56 -6.13 -2.51
C SER A 26 -6.05 -7.50 -2.04
N ALA A 27 -5.84 -7.67 -0.73
CA ALA A 27 -5.43 -8.93 -0.14
C ALA A 27 -6.53 -9.99 -0.20
N LEU A 28 -7.79 -9.62 0.09
CA LEU A 28 -8.94 -10.52 -0.05
C LEU A 28 -9.13 -10.99 -1.49
N GLU A 29 -9.03 -10.07 -2.45
CA GLU A 29 -9.17 -10.38 -3.87
C GLU A 29 -7.99 -11.24 -4.37
N ALA A 30 -6.76 -10.93 -3.94
CA ALA A 30 -5.59 -11.73 -4.25
C ALA A 30 -5.72 -13.15 -3.66
N ALA A 31 -6.16 -13.30 -2.40
CA ALA A 31 -6.41 -14.61 -1.80
C ALA A 31 -7.50 -15.39 -2.55
N SER A 32 -8.61 -14.73 -2.90
CA SER A 32 -9.72 -15.34 -3.65
C SER A 32 -9.28 -15.86 -5.02
N LEU A 33 -8.60 -15.02 -5.81
CA LEU A 33 -8.15 -15.41 -7.14
C LEU A 33 -6.97 -16.38 -7.09
N TRP A 34 -6.08 -16.26 -6.11
CA TRP A 34 -5.02 -17.23 -5.87
C TRP A 34 -5.59 -18.63 -5.59
N ALA A 35 -6.53 -18.73 -4.66
CA ALA A 35 -7.20 -19.98 -4.33
C ALA A 35 -7.91 -20.59 -5.54
N ALA A 36 -8.63 -19.77 -6.32
CA ALA A 36 -9.28 -20.22 -7.55
C ALA A 36 -8.26 -20.70 -8.61
N TRP A 37 -7.14 -20.00 -8.77
CA TRP A 37 -6.08 -20.37 -9.72
C TRP A 37 -5.37 -21.67 -9.32
N VAL A 38 -5.04 -21.83 -8.03
CA VAL A 38 -4.48 -23.08 -7.48
C VAL A 38 -5.48 -24.23 -7.66
N GLY A 39 -6.75 -24.02 -7.28
CA GLY A 39 -7.81 -25.04 -7.40
C GLY A 39 -8.12 -25.43 -8.85
N ALA A 40 -7.92 -24.54 -9.81
CA ALA A 40 -8.02 -24.83 -11.24
C ALA A 40 -6.77 -25.49 -11.85
N ASN A 41 -5.86 -25.97 -11.00
CA ASN A 41 -4.58 -26.57 -11.38
C ASN A 41 -3.67 -25.62 -12.17
N ARG A 42 -3.60 -24.36 -11.73
CA ARG A 42 -2.60 -23.36 -12.16
C ARG A 42 -2.58 -23.10 -13.67
N PRO A 43 -3.72 -22.77 -14.31
CA PRO A 43 -3.75 -22.54 -15.75
C PRO A 43 -2.86 -21.35 -16.15
N THR A 44 -2.19 -21.49 -17.29
CA THR A 44 -1.39 -20.43 -17.94
C THR A 44 -2.10 -19.81 -19.14
N ASP A 45 -3.21 -20.40 -19.59
CA ASP A 45 -4.02 -19.84 -20.66
C ASP A 45 -4.70 -18.53 -20.22
N LYS A 46 -4.57 -17.50 -21.06
CA LYS A 46 -5.09 -16.16 -20.78
C LYS A 46 -6.60 -16.17 -20.56
N THR A 47 -7.36 -16.86 -21.41
CA THR A 47 -8.82 -16.87 -21.34
C THR A 47 -9.31 -17.53 -20.06
N LYS A 48 -8.69 -18.66 -19.67
CA LYS A 48 -8.97 -19.32 -18.39
C LYS A 48 -8.64 -18.43 -17.19
N ILE A 49 -7.50 -17.75 -17.20
CA ILE A 49 -7.11 -16.82 -16.13
C ILE A 49 -8.13 -15.69 -15.99
N LEU A 50 -8.58 -15.09 -17.10
CA LEU A 50 -9.55 -14.01 -17.07
C LEU A 50 -10.92 -14.49 -16.58
N LYS A 51 -11.36 -15.68 -17.00
CA LYS A 51 -12.59 -16.29 -16.49
C LYS A 51 -12.54 -16.50 -14.98
N LEU A 52 -11.45 -17.07 -14.47
CA LEU A 52 -11.23 -17.23 -13.03
C LEU A 52 -11.26 -15.89 -12.30
N GLY A 53 -10.60 -14.86 -12.84
CA GLY A 53 -10.61 -13.51 -12.27
C GLY A 53 -12.02 -12.94 -12.14
N THR A 54 -12.83 -13.06 -13.19
CA THR A 54 -14.22 -12.58 -13.20
C THR A 54 -15.11 -13.34 -12.21
N THR A 55 -14.89 -14.65 -12.03
CA THR A 55 -15.63 -15.45 -11.05
C THR A 55 -15.20 -15.15 -9.61
N ALA A 56 -13.90 -14.96 -9.38
CA ALA A 56 -13.34 -14.80 -8.04
C ALA A 56 -13.47 -13.37 -7.48
N ILE A 57 -13.54 -12.36 -8.35
CA ILE A 57 -13.48 -10.94 -7.95
C ILE A 57 -14.54 -10.14 -8.73
N SER A 58 -15.52 -9.58 -8.01
CA SER A 58 -16.66 -8.88 -8.62
C SER A 58 -16.25 -7.70 -9.52
N ARG A 59 -15.28 -6.87 -9.09
CA ARG A 59 -14.84 -5.71 -9.88
C ARG A 59 -13.94 -6.06 -11.07
N PHE A 60 -13.44 -7.30 -11.13
CA PHE A 60 -12.50 -7.71 -12.18
C PHE A 60 -13.13 -7.68 -13.56
N ALA A 61 -14.43 -8.01 -13.67
CA ALA A 61 -15.19 -7.92 -14.92
C ALA A 61 -15.16 -6.50 -15.52
N GLY A 62 -15.36 -5.49 -14.68
CA GLY A 62 -15.42 -4.08 -15.10
C GLY A 62 -14.07 -3.37 -15.19
N MET A 63 -13.00 -3.95 -14.63
CA MET A 63 -11.69 -3.29 -14.53
C MET A 63 -10.63 -3.95 -15.42
N ARG A 64 -10.72 -3.70 -16.74
CA ARG A 64 -9.77 -4.20 -17.74
C ARG A 64 -8.30 -3.86 -17.45
N LEU A 65 -8.04 -2.77 -16.74
CA LEU A 65 -6.68 -2.39 -16.33
C LEU A 65 -5.98 -3.45 -15.45
N LEU A 66 -6.75 -4.29 -14.74
CA LEU A 66 -6.19 -5.36 -13.89
C LEU A 66 -5.76 -6.58 -14.71
N HIS A 67 -6.46 -6.83 -15.82
CA HIS A 67 -6.35 -8.07 -16.61
C HIS A 67 -4.92 -8.33 -17.06
N GLY A 68 -4.27 -7.30 -17.60
CA GLY A 68 -2.91 -7.41 -18.12
C GLY A 68 -1.90 -7.79 -17.03
N ASN A 69 -2.02 -7.24 -15.82
CA ASN A 69 -1.09 -7.52 -14.74
C ASN A 69 -1.35 -8.89 -14.11
N VAL A 70 -2.62 -9.27 -13.92
CA VAL A 70 -2.97 -10.62 -13.45
C VAL A 70 -2.45 -11.70 -14.39
N VAL A 71 -2.64 -11.54 -15.70
CA VAL A 71 -2.13 -12.49 -16.69
C VAL A 71 -0.59 -12.55 -16.63
N ARG A 72 0.10 -11.40 -16.58
CA ARG A 72 1.57 -11.36 -16.46
C ARG A 72 2.05 -12.10 -15.20
N THR A 73 1.39 -11.87 -14.07
CA THR A 73 1.71 -12.56 -12.82
C THR A 73 1.57 -14.07 -12.94
N PHE A 74 0.46 -14.59 -13.46
CA PHE A 74 0.26 -16.04 -13.53
C PHE A 74 1.04 -16.74 -14.65
N THR A 75 1.41 -16.03 -15.70
CA THR A 75 2.13 -16.60 -16.85
C THR A 75 3.65 -16.37 -16.82
N ALA A 76 4.15 -15.56 -15.88
CA ALA A 76 5.59 -15.32 -15.75
C ALA A 76 6.36 -16.63 -15.56
N LYS A 77 7.35 -16.86 -16.44
CA LYS A 77 8.28 -18.01 -16.33
C LYS A 77 9.11 -17.92 -15.05
N ASN A 78 9.61 -16.72 -14.73
CA ASN A 78 10.33 -16.45 -13.50
C ASN A 78 9.53 -15.48 -12.61
N PRO A 79 8.83 -15.96 -11.57
CA PRO A 79 8.02 -15.11 -10.71
C PRO A 79 8.82 -14.14 -9.82
N LYS A 80 10.17 -14.23 -9.76
CA LYS A 80 11.02 -13.23 -9.10
C LYS A 80 11.36 -12.03 -9.99
N LYS A 81 11.04 -12.10 -11.28
CA LYS A 81 11.36 -11.06 -12.28
C LYS A 81 10.11 -10.57 -13.01
N ILE A 82 8.96 -10.55 -12.31
CA ILE A 82 7.70 -10.07 -12.89
C ILE A 82 7.83 -8.56 -13.17
N ILE A 83 7.40 -8.16 -14.36
CA ILE A 83 7.26 -6.76 -14.75
C ILE A 83 5.77 -6.48 -14.92
N LEU A 84 5.21 -5.70 -14.02
CA LEU A 84 3.84 -5.22 -14.04
C LEU A 84 3.78 -3.86 -14.73
N SER A 85 2.66 -3.64 -15.41
CA SER A 85 2.33 -2.37 -16.04
C SER A 85 1.81 -1.38 -15.00
N GLY A 86 2.33 -0.15 -15.02
CA GLY A 86 1.95 0.92 -14.10
C GLY A 86 3.08 1.24 -13.11
N PRO A 87 3.55 2.50 -13.05
CA PRO A 87 4.61 2.94 -12.13
C PRO A 87 4.39 2.53 -10.68
N LYS A 88 3.20 2.88 -10.15
CA LYS A 88 2.80 2.56 -8.77
C LYS A 88 2.74 1.05 -8.54
N VAL A 89 2.14 0.32 -9.48
CA VAL A 89 1.96 -1.14 -9.36
C VAL A 89 3.30 -1.86 -9.33
N GLN A 90 4.23 -1.46 -10.20
CA GLN A 90 5.56 -2.04 -10.24
C GLN A 90 6.41 -1.66 -9.02
N SER A 91 6.35 -0.41 -8.55
CA SER A 91 7.02 -0.02 -7.29
C SER A 91 6.48 -0.83 -6.12
N PHE A 92 5.15 -0.95 -5.99
CA PHE A 92 4.54 -1.69 -4.90
C PHE A 92 4.95 -3.16 -4.90
N TYR A 93 4.98 -3.81 -6.06
CA TYR A 93 5.50 -5.18 -6.18
C TYR A 93 6.96 -5.30 -5.70
N LYS A 94 7.83 -4.36 -6.06
CA LYS A 94 9.23 -4.37 -5.61
C LYS A 94 9.35 -4.16 -4.10
N ASN A 95 8.53 -3.28 -3.51
CA ASN A 95 8.49 -3.07 -2.06
C ASN A 95 8.08 -4.36 -1.34
N LEU A 96 7.04 -5.04 -1.84
CA LEU A 96 6.61 -6.34 -1.32
C LEU A 96 7.70 -7.42 -1.43
N MET A 97 8.54 -7.35 -2.47
CA MET A 97 9.69 -8.23 -2.67
C MET A 97 10.91 -7.86 -1.81
N GLY A 98 10.79 -6.88 -0.90
CA GLY A 98 11.83 -6.48 0.05
C GLY A 98 12.74 -5.34 -0.41
N ASN A 99 12.46 -4.71 -1.55
CA ASN A 99 13.20 -3.53 -1.98
C ASN A 99 12.68 -2.28 -1.24
N LEU A 100 13.26 -1.98 -0.08
CA LEU A 100 12.87 -0.84 0.76
C LEU A 100 13.37 0.51 0.22
N ASP A 101 14.24 0.51 -0.80
CA ASP A 101 14.72 1.71 -1.49
C ASP A 101 13.79 2.15 -2.63
N GLU A 102 12.87 1.28 -3.02
CA GLU A 102 11.88 1.57 -4.05
C GLU A 102 10.71 2.37 -3.47
N VAL A 103 10.32 3.42 -4.17
CA VAL A 103 9.32 4.38 -3.68
C VAL A 103 8.03 4.21 -4.47
N THR A 104 6.92 4.04 -3.75
CA THR A 104 5.58 3.84 -4.33
C THR A 104 4.75 5.11 -4.20
N HIS A 105 4.91 6.06 -5.13
CA HIS A 105 4.11 7.28 -5.14
C HIS A 105 2.64 7.01 -5.48
N ASP A 106 1.75 7.26 -4.53
CA ASP A 106 0.30 7.32 -4.72
C ASP A 106 -0.22 8.76 -4.82
N VAL A 107 -1.53 8.92 -5.02
CA VAL A 107 -2.15 10.25 -5.21
C VAL A 107 -1.93 11.15 -3.98
N TRP A 108 -1.92 10.59 -2.76
CA TRP A 108 -1.71 11.36 -1.54
C TRP A 108 -0.28 11.90 -1.44
N GLN A 109 0.72 11.09 -1.77
CA GLN A 109 2.11 11.56 -1.80
C GLN A 109 2.34 12.61 -2.88
N TRP A 110 1.75 12.44 -4.06
CA TRP A 110 1.85 13.44 -5.13
C TRP A 110 1.23 14.78 -4.70
N ASN A 111 0.06 14.72 -4.06
CA ASN A 111 -0.59 15.90 -3.49
C ASN A 111 0.26 16.55 -2.39
N ALA A 112 0.92 15.75 -1.54
CA ALA A 112 1.83 16.24 -0.51
C ALA A 112 3.06 16.97 -1.10
N TYR A 113 3.52 16.58 -2.29
CA TYR A 113 4.60 17.27 -3.00
C TYR A 113 4.16 18.53 -3.74
N GLY A 114 2.86 18.87 -3.72
CA GLY A 114 2.31 19.95 -4.54
C GLY A 114 2.40 19.67 -6.04
N ILE A 115 2.61 18.41 -6.43
CA ILE A 115 2.65 17.98 -7.83
C ILE A 115 1.24 17.49 -8.17
N LEU A 116 0.41 18.41 -8.66
CA LEU A 116 -0.98 18.11 -9.03
C LEU A 116 -1.10 17.67 -10.50
N GLY A 117 -2.01 16.72 -10.75
CA GLY A 117 -2.56 16.44 -12.08
C GLY A 117 -1.66 15.72 -13.09
N ASN A 118 -1.88 16.05 -14.36
CA ASN A 118 -1.38 15.49 -15.63
C ASN A 118 0.16 15.43 -15.80
N LYS A 119 0.95 15.78 -14.78
CA LYS A 119 2.41 15.56 -14.72
C LYS A 119 2.80 14.26 -14.00
N ILE A 120 1.82 13.60 -13.37
CA ILE A 120 1.91 12.27 -12.80
C ILE A 120 1.51 11.30 -13.90
N GLY A 121 2.50 10.89 -14.69
CA GLY A 121 2.27 10.08 -15.88
C GLY A 121 3.02 8.77 -15.87
N ASP A 122 2.51 7.86 -16.66
CA ASP A 122 3.18 6.66 -17.10
C ASP A 122 3.49 6.77 -18.60
N LYS A 123 4.60 6.18 -19.04
CA LYS A 123 4.91 6.07 -20.47
C LYS A 123 4.48 4.69 -20.94
N ILE A 124 3.53 4.63 -21.86
CA ILE A 124 3.17 3.39 -22.52
C ILE A 124 4.24 3.08 -23.57
N LEU A 125 4.93 1.95 -23.40
CA LEU A 125 5.87 1.40 -24.37
C LEU A 125 5.11 0.71 -25.52
N PRO A 126 5.74 0.49 -26.69
CA PRO A 126 5.15 -0.31 -27.78
C PRO A 126 4.70 -1.71 -27.35
N SER A 127 5.31 -2.26 -26.30
CA SER A 127 4.91 -3.53 -25.68
C SER A 127 3.59 -3.47 -24.89
N GLY A 128 2.95 -2.30 -24.81
CA GLY A 128 1.77 -2.04 -23.98
C GLY A 128 2.06 -1.99 -22.47
N LEU A 129 3.34 -1.94 -22.08
CA LEU A 129 3.76 -1.75 -20.69
C LEU A 129 3.81 -0.27 -20.36
N SER A 130 3.17 0.10 -19.27
CA SER A 130 3.27 1.44 -18.71
C SER A 130 4.39 1.53 -17.70
N ILE A 131 5.37 2.40 -17.95
CA ILE A 131 6.59 2.53 -17.15
C ILE A 131 6.69 3.91 -16.49
N LYS A 132 7.60 4.01 -15.50
CA LYS A 132 7.91 5.24 -14.79
C LYS A 132 8.37 6.34 -15.75
N MET A 133 7.75 7.51 -15.65
CA MET A 133 8.26 8.73 -16.27
C MET A 133 9.45 9.30 -15.47
N PRO A 134 10.31 10.14 -16.09
CA PRO A 134 11.40 10.82 -15.39
C PRO A 134 10.96 11.57 -14.12
N THR A 135 9.78 12.18 -14.14
CA THR A 135 9.19 12.87 -12.97
C THR A 135 8.98 11.93 -11.78
N TYR A 136 8.56 10.68 -12.02
CA TYR A 136 8.43 9.65 -10.99
C TYR A 136 9.79 9.31 -10.36
N THR A 137 10.82 9.19 -11.19
CA THR A 137 12.19 8.88 -10.75
C THR A 137 12.78 10.03 -9.94
N ILE A 138 12.58 11.28 -10.37
CA ILE A 138 13.05 12.47 -9.65
C ILE A 138 12.38 12.58 -8.28
N ALA A 139 11.06 12.39 -8.20
CA ALA A 139 10.35 12.39 -6.93
C ALA A 139 10.85 11.28 -5.99
N SER A 140 11.15 10.10 -6.54
CA SER A 140 11.73 8.99 -5.76
C SER A 140 13.12 9.35 -5.24
N ALA A 141 13.96 10.00 -6.06
CA ALA A 141 15.29 10.46 -5.65
C ALA A 141 15.21 11.52 -4.53
N LYS A 142 14.27 12.46 -4.63
CA LYS A 142 14.04 13.47 -3.58
C LYS A 142 13.56 12.86 -2.26
N LEU A 143 12.76 11.79 -2.32
CA LEU A 143 12.35 11.07 -1.11
C LEU A 143 13.54 10.36 -0.46
N ARG A 144 14.44 9.75 -1.26
CA ARG A 144 15.69 9.17 -0.74
C ARG A 144 16.59 10.21 -0.10
N GLU A 145 16.75 11.37 -0.76
CA GLU A 145 17.51 12.49 -0.21
C GLU A 145 16.93 12.97 1.14
N ALA A 146 15.60 12.99 1.29
CA ALA A 146 14.96 13.30 2.56
C ALA A 146 15.24 12.25 3.66
N ALA A 147 15.37 10.97 3.29
CA ALA A 147 15.78 9.93 4.24
C ALA A 147 17.24 10.11 4.70
N ASP A 148 18.14 10.49 3.79
CA ASP A 148 19.54 10.81 4.12
C ASP A 148 19.64 12.05 5.04
N MET A 149 18.84 13.08 4.77
CA MET A 149 18.74 14.27 5.63
C MET A 149 18.24 13.92 7.02
N LEU A 150 17.12 13.18 7.14
CA LEU A 150 16.58 12.75 8.43
C LEU A 150 17.54 11.85 9.19
N THR A 151 18.30 11.01 8.47
CA THR A 151 19.35 10.20 9.09
C THR A 151 20.41 11.08 9.73
N THR A 152 20.86 12.09 8.99
CA THR A 152 21.87 13.04 9.47
C THR A 152 21.37 13.87 10.66
N GLU A 153 20.13 14.36 10.60
CA GLU A 153 19.56 15.23 11.63
C GLU A 153 19.19 14.48 12.92
N THR A 154 18.72 13.24 12.82
CA THR A 154 18.24 12.47 13.97
C THR A 154 19.29 11.52 14.56
N GLY A 155 20.36 11.22 13.82
CA GLY A 155 21.34 10.21 14.19
C GLY A 155 20.84 8.77 14.12
N GLN A 156 19.61 8.54 13.65
CA GLN A 156 19.01 7.22 13.43
C GLN A 156 18.97 6.92 11.93
N THR A 157 19.17 5.68 11.50
CA THR A 157 19.06 5.35 10.08
C THR A 157 17.60 5.40 9.62
N TRP A 158 17.30 6.29 8.68
CA TRP A 158 16.01 6.37 8.00
C TRP A 158 16.10 5.74 6.61
N LYS A 159 15.09 4.95 6.25
CA LYS A 159 14.88 4.38 4.94
C LYS A 159 13.82 5.16 4.16
N PRO A 160 13.85 5.12 2.82
CA PRO A 160 12.81 5.74 2.00
C PRO A 160 11.39 5.26 2.34
N ALA A 161 11.23 3.98 2.67
CA ALA A 161 9.95 3.44 3.12
C ALA A 161 9.41 4.16 4.38
N GLU A 162 10.27 4.46 5.36
CA GLU A 162 9.88 5.11 6.62
C GLU A 162 9.49 6.58 6.40
N VAL A 163 10.18 7.28 5.50
CA VAL A 163 9.80 8.63 5.08
C VAL A 163 8.47 8.62 4.31
N GLN A 164 8.26 7.64 3.44
CA GLN A 164 6.99 7.43 2.73
C GLN A 164 5.83 7.21 3.70
N GLU A 165 5.98 6.30 4.67
CA GLU A 165 4.97 6.04 5.70
C GLU A 165 4.72 7.27 6.58
N THR A 166 5.76 8.06 6.90
CA THR A 166 5.62 9.30 7.69
C THR A 166 4.79 10.35 6.93
N ILE A 167 5.12 10.59 5.65
CA ILE A 167 4.36 11.52 4.80
C ILE A 167 2.91 11.04 4.65
N TRP A 168 2.72 9.75 4.39
CA TRP A 168 1.39 9.18 4.19
C TRP A 168 0.55 9.28 5.47
N SER A 169 1.08 8.84 6.60
CA SER A 169 0.40 8.87 7.90
C SER A 169 0.03 10.29 8.30
N PHE A 170 0.93 11.26 8.12
CA PHE A 170 0.67 12.65 8.44
C PHE A 170 -0.30 13.33 7.47
N TYR A 171 0.00 13.29 6.17
CA TYR A 171 -0.76 14.04 5.15
C TYR A 171 -2.16 13.47 4.95
N LYS A 172 -2.30 12.14 4.96
CA LYS A 172 -3.59 11.48 4.78
C LYS A 172 -4.49 11.72 5.98
N ALA A 173 -3.98 11.54 7.20
CA ALA A 173 -4.76 11.84 8.41
C ALA A 173 -5.17 13.31 8.43
N LEU A 174 -4.27 14.23 8.07
CA LEU A 174 -4.57 15.66 7.97
C LEU A 174 -5.70 15.98 6.97
N MET A 175 -5.68 15.35 5.80
CA MET A 175 -6.69 15.57 4.76
C MET A 175 -8.01 14.86 5.03
N GLU A 176 -7.97 13.61 5.53
CA GLU A 176 -9.16 12.86 5.94
C GLU A 176 -9.85 13.56 7.13
N PHE A 177 -9.08 14.05 8.11
CA PHE A 177 -9.60 14.87 9.21
C PHE A 177 -10.22 16.18 8.73
N SER A 178 -9.59 16.83 7.74
CA SER A 178 -10.14 18.05 7.11
C SER A 178 -11.39 17.79 6.26
N ALA A 179 -11.63 16.56 5.79
CA ALA A 179 -12.73 16.22 4.89
C ALA A 179 -13.94 15.58 5.60
N ALA A 180 -13.75 14.95 6.76
CA ALA A 180 -14.74 14.06 7.38
C ALA A 180 -15.87 14.74 8.17
N GLU A 181 -15.84 16.06 8.46
CA GLU A 181 -16.81 16.65 9.39
C GLU A 181 -17.49 17.95 8.91
N PRO A 182 -18.80 17.90 8.58
CA PRO A 182 -19.63 19.09 8.39
C PRO A 182 -19.78 19.95 9.68
N ARG A 183 -19.53 19.37 10.86
CA ARG A 183 -19.72 20.02 12.18
C ARG A 183 -18.50 20.79 12.70
N ARG A 184 -17.37 20.78 11.98
CA ARG A 184 -16.11 21.43 12.41
C ARG A 184 -15.55 22.42 11.37
N LYS A 185 -16.43 23.03 10.57
CA LYS A 185 -16.07 24.19 9.72
C LYS A 185 -15.37 25.26 10.57
N GLY A 186 -14.09 25.54 10.28
CA GLY A 186 -13.37 26.69 10.85
C GLY A 186 -12.08 26.38 11.61
N ARG A 187 -11.66 25.12 11.73
CA ARG A 187 -10.37 24.77 12.35
C ARG A 187 -9.23 24.71 11.32
N THR A 188 -8.07 25.24 11.68
CA THR A 188 -6.89 25.25 10.80
C THR A 188 -6.11 23.94 10.92
N LEU A 189 -5.32 23.59 9.91
CA LEU A 189 -4.43 22.41 9.89
C LEU A 189 -3.46 22.40 11.08
N GLU A 190 -3.17 23.57 11.68
CA GLU A 190 -2.35 23.73 12.89
C GLU A 190 -3.03 23.15 14.15
N GLU A 191 -4.36 23.17 14.22
CA GLU A 191 -5.13 22.68 15.37
C GLU A 191 -5.37 21.16 15.34
N VAL A 192 -5.26 20.54 14.16
CA VAL A 192 -5.48 19.09 13.95
C VAL A 192 -4.26 18.28 14.36
N VAL A 193 -3.06 18.80 14.08
CA VAL A 193 -1.78 18.11 14.28
C VAL A 193 -1.44 17.89 15.76
N THR A 194 -2.03 18.67 16.67
CA THR A 194 -1.72 18.63 18.10
C THR A 194 -2.57 17.65 18.91
N GLN A 195 -3.45 16.87 18.28
CA GLN A 195 -4.37 15.95 18.96
C GLN A 195 -3.81 14.51 19.06
N GLU A 196 -4.01 13.86 20.22
CA GLU A 196 -3.59 12.47 20.50
C GLU A 196 -4.20 11.43 19.53
N ASP A 197 -5.35 11.74 18.92
CA ASP A 197 -6.11 10.86 18.01
C ASP A 197 -5.33 10.43 16.75
N LEU A 198 -4.32 11.19 16.33
CA LEU A 198 -3.48 10.86 15.17
C LEU A 198 -2.64 9.60 15.42
N THR A 199 -2.19 9.40 16.66
CA THR A 199 -1.34 8.27 17.05
C THR A 199 -2.10 6.96 17.00
N GLN A 200 -3.37 6.96 17.43
CA GLN A 200 -4.23 5.76 17.41
C GLN A 200 -4.55 5.29 15.98
N GLN A 201 -4.79 6.21 15.04
CA GLN A 201 -5.08 5.85 13.64
C GLN A 201 -3.90 5.19 12.92
N ILE A 202 -2.66 5.51 13.31
CA ILE A 202 -1.43 4.89 12.79
C ILE A 202 -1.28 3.47 13.34
N HIS A 203 -1.65 3.24 14.61
CA HIS A 203 -1.61 1.92 15.24
C HIS A 203 -2.62 0.93 14.66
N ASP A 204 -3.73 1.40 14.08
CA ASP A 204 -4.80 0.56 13.58
C ASP A 204 -4.56 -0.01 12.16
N ILE A 205 -3.41 0.27 11.52
CA ILE A 205 -3.07 -0.27 10.19
C ILE A 205 -2.75 -1.77 10.30
N PRO A 206 -3.51 -2.66 9.63
CA PRO A 206 -3.26 -4.10 9.73
C PRO A 206 -1.92 -4.52 9.13
N ASP A 207 -1.09 -5.21 9.91
CA ASP A 207 0.05 -5.96 9.36
C ASP A 207 -0.45 -7.19 8.56
N PHE A 208 0.27 -7.53 7.47
CA PHE A 208 -0.06 -8.68 6.64
C PHE A 208 -0.03 -10.01 7.41
N ALA A 209 0.84 -10.17 8.42
CA ALA A 209 0.81 -11.38 9.24
C ALA A 209 -0.55 -11.54 9.93
N ASN A 210 -1.04 -10.46 10.53
CA ASN A 210 -2.33 -10.39 11.22
C ASN A 210 -3.51 -10.51 10.24
N LEU A 211 -3.36 -10.00 9.02
CA LEU A 211 -4.38 -10.13 7.98
C LEU A 211 -4.51 -11.56 7.46
N LEU A 212 -3.39 -12.30 7.35
CA LEU A 212 -3.36 -13.67 6.85
C LEU A 212 -3.76 -14.71 7.91
N ASN A 213 -3.36 -14.51 9.17
CA ASN A 213 -3.71 -15.41 10.28
C ASN A 213 -5.12 -15.15 10.86
N GLY A 214 -5.82 -14.12 10.38
CA GLY A 214 -7.18 -13.79 10.81
C GLY A 214 -7.28 -13.00 12.10
N THR A 215 -6.19 -12.43 12.62
CA THR A 215 -6.16 -11.69 13.88
C THR A 215 -6.13 -10.17 13.73
N ALA A 216 -6.11 -9.65 12.50
CA ALA A 216 -6.17 -8.21 12.28
C ALA A 216 -7.48 -7.62 12.83
N PRO A 217 -7.43 -6.46 13.52
CA PRO A 217 -8.63 -5.85 14.09
C PRO A 217 -9.69 -5.55 13.03
N GLN A 218 -10.94 -5.92 13.32
CA GLN A 218 -12.07 -5.53 12.50
C GLN A 218 -12.39 -4.05 12.75
N LYS A 219 -12.31 -3.23 11.69
CA LYS A 219 -12.70 -1.80 11.80
C LYS A 219 -14.21 -1.65 11.64
N GLY A 220 -14.90 -1.41 12.76
CA GLY A 220 -16.35 -1.17 12.80
C GLY A 220 -17.20 -2.40 12.46
N LYS A 221 -18.47 -2.19 12.06
CA LYS A 221 -19.42 -3.28 11.72
C LYS A 221 -19.26 -3.85 10.30
N GLY A 222 -18.13 -3.57 9.65
CA GLY A 222 -17.87 -3.95 8.26
C GLY A 222 -17.56 -5.43 8.08
N ARG A 223 -17.21 -5.82 6.85
CA ARG A 223 -16.76 -7.18 6.53
C ARG A 223 -15.46 -7.50 7.28
N ASP A 224 -15.38 -8.65 7.92
CA ASP A 224 -14.13 -9.14 8.52
C ASP A 224 -13.21 -9.70 7.44
N TYR A 225 -12.33 -8.84 6.92
CA TYR A 225 -11.40 -9.20 5.86
C TYR A 225 -10.39 -10.26 6.30
N ALA A 226 -9.92 -10.20 7.55
CA ALA A 226 -8.89 -11.09 8.06
C ALA A 226 -9.41 -12.52 8.17
N GLN A 227 -10.60 -12.71 8.76
CA GLN A 227 -11.29 -13.99 8.82
C GLN A 227 -11.53 -14.57 7.42
N LEU A 228 -12.00 -13.75 6.48
CA LEU A 228 -12.28 -14.22 5.11
C LEU A 228 -11.01 -14.66 4.39
N ILE A 229 -9.94 -13.88 4.47
CA ILE A 229 -8.65 -14.21 3.88
C ILE A 229 -8.12 -15.52 4.46
N ASN A 230 -8.12 -15.64 5.79
CA ASN A 230 -7.69 -16.84 6.49
C ASN A 230 -8.49 -18.07 6.02
N ASN A 231 -9.82 -17.97 6.00
CA ASN A 231 -10.71 -19.06 5.58
C ASN A 231 -10.44 -19.51 4.13
N ILE A 232 -10.26 -18.56 3.22
CA ILE A 232 -9.96 -18.85 1.81
C ILE A 232 -8.63 -19.58 1.69
N LEU A 233 -7.58 -19.07 2.32
CA LEU A 233 -6.23 -19.63 2.21
C LEU A 233 -6.10 -20.98 2.92
N THR A 234 -6.77 -21.16 4.06
CA THR A 234 -6.83 -22.45 4.76
C THR A 234 -7.51 -23.50 3.90
N LYS A 235 -8.66 -23.18 3.28
CA LYS A 235 -9.35 -24.07 2.32
C LYS A 235 -8.49 -24.37 1.09
N ALA A 236 -7.63 -23.44 0.68
CA ALA A 236 -6.68 -23.61 -0.41
C ALA A 236 -5.41 -24.40 -0.01
N GLY A 237 -5.32 -24.90 1.22
CA GLY A 237 -4.23 -25.78 1.69
C GLY A 237 -3.06 -25.05 2.38
N TYR A 238 -3.19 -23.76 2.70
CA TYR A 238 -2.13 -22.97 3.36
C TYR A 238 -2.25 -22.92 4.89
N GLY A 239 -3.19 -23.65 5.49
CA GLY A 239 -3.49 -23.56 6.92
C GLY A 239 -2.28 -23.85 7.82
N LYS A 240 -1.46 -24.85 7.47
CA LYS A 240 -0.24 -25.19 8.23
C LYS A 240 0.77 -24.04 8.22
N GLN A 241 1.00 -23.43 7.05
CA GLN A 241 1.94 -22.32 6.90
C GLN A 241 1.44 -21.06 7.59
N ILE A 242 0.13 -20.81 7.57
CA ILE A 242 -0.50 -19.70 8.29
C ILE A 242 -0.35 -19.88 9.80
N ALA A 243 -0.52 -21.08 10.33
CA ALA A 243 -0.34 -21.36 11.76
C ALA A 243 1.09 -21.11 12.27
N THR A 244 2.09 -21.10 11.37
CA THR A 244 3.48 -20.76 11.70
C THR A 244 3.79 -19.27 11.66
N LEU A 245 2.83 -18.42 11.27
CA LEU A 245 3.00 -16.97 11.35
C LEU A 245 3.09 -16.58 12.83
N VAL A 246 4.27 -16.18 13.27
CA VAL A 246 4.43 -15.52 14.57
C VAL A 246 3.61 -14.24 14.51
N THR A 247 2.63 -14.10 15.40
CA THR A 247 1.98 -12.82 15.66
C THR A 247 3.06 -11.88 16.15
N GLN A 248 3.58 -11.02 15.27
CA GLN A 248 4.34 -9.90 15.77
C GLN A 248 3.34 -8.98 16.47
N PRO A 249 3.60 -8.54 17.71
CA PRO A 249 2.81 -7.47 18.29
C PRO A 249 2.82 -6.32 17.30
N VAL A 250 1.64 -5.77 16.99
CA VAL A 250 1.51 -4.49 16.28
C VAL A 250 2.46 -3.53 16.98
N LEU A 251 3.56 -3.12 16.32
CA LEU A 251 4.68 -2.36 16.88
C LEU A 251 4.32 -1.62 18.18
N THR A 252 4.45 -2.31 19.31
CA THR A 252 4.40 -1.70 20.61
C THR A 252 5.76 -1.07 20.81
N GLN A 253 5.76 0.21 21.17
CA GLN A 253 6.90 1.06 21.56
C GLN A 253 7.40 2.06 20.50
N ALA A 254 6.66 3.15 20.33
CA ALA A 254 7.27 4.47 20.51
C ALA A 254 7.00 4.91 21.96
N VAL A 255 7.78 4.37 22.90
CA VAL A 255 7.74 4.83 24.29
C VAL A 255 8.44 6.17 24.36
N GLY A 256 7.72 7.18 24.86
CA GLY A 256 8.30 8.21 25.71
C GLY A 256 9.07 9.33 24.99
N GLY A 257 8.32 10.27 24.41
CA GLY A 257 8.79 11.64 24.20
C GLY A 257 7.97 12.62 25.03
N ILE A 258 7.98 12.49 26.36
CA ILE A 258 7.31 13.41 27.29
C ILE A 258 8.15 14.69 27.39
N THR A 259 8.22 15.48 26.32
CA THR A 259 8.61 16.91 26.37
C THR A 259 8.14 17.55 25.06
N PRO A 260 7.39 18.68 25.08
CA PRO A 260 7.03 19.39 23.86
C PRO A 260 8.29 20.01 23.25
N THR A 261 8.99 19.25 22.43
CA THR A 261 10.15 19.73 21.69
C THR A 261 9.69 20.62 20.55
N HIS A 262 10.57 21.49 20.08
CA HIS A 262 10.37 22.48 19.01
C HIS A 262 9.75 21.95 17.68
N ARG A 263 9.43 20.64 17.57
CA ARG A 263 8.70 19.97 16.49
C ARG A 263 7.35 20.61 16.14
N VAL A 264 6.62 21.18 17.10
CA VAL A 264 5.27 21.75 16.86
C VAL A 264 5.32 23.00 15.97
N ARG A 265 6.39 23.82 16.03
CA ARG A 265 6.52 25.05 15.22
C ARG A 265 6.84 24.80 13.75
N GLY A 266 7.54 23.72 13.43
CA GLY A 266 7.86 23.34 12.05
C GLY A 266 6.63 22.83 11.30
N ILE A 267 5.80 22.04 11.99
CA ILE A 267 4.63 21.40 11.40
C ILE A 267 3.49 22.41 11.16
N GLY A 268 3.31 23.41 12.05
CA GLY A 268 2.36 24.52 11.80
C GLY A 268 2.69 25.35 10.55
N LYS A 269 3.97 25.52 10.21
CA LYS A 269 4.40 26.20 8.96
C LYS A 269 4.10 25.36 7.71
N VAL A 270 4.22 24.03 7.79
CA VAL A 270 3.84 23.12 6.71
C VAL A 270 2.31 23.12 6.53
N GLY A 271 1.55 23.08 7.63
CA GLY A 271 0.10 23.25 7.62
C GLY A 271 -0.34 24.52 6.90
N LYS A 272 0.22 25.68 7.25
CA LYS A 272 -0.07 26.97 6.58
C LYS A 272 0.25 26.98 5.09
N ARG A 273 1.36 26.36 4.67
CA ARG A 273 1.73 26.24 3.25
C ARG A 273 0.77 25.33 2.48
N LEU A 274 0.33 24.24 3.10
CA LEU A 274 -0.65 23.32 2.51
C LEU A 274 -2.04 23.97 2.38
N GLU A 275 -2.47 24.72 3.41
CA GLU A 275 -3.69 25.54 3.37
C GLU A 275 -3.64 26.58 2.25
N ALA A 276 -2.53 27.29 2.10
CA ALA A 276 -2.33 28.28 1.04
C ALA A 276 -2.26 27.68 -0.37
N SER A 277 -2.07 26.35 -0.49
CA SER A 277 -2.01 25.62 -1.77
C SER A 277 -3.33 24.93 -2.14
N ARG A 278 -4.37 25.06 -1.32
CA ARG A 278 -5.72 24.59 -1.65
C ARG A 278 -6.36 25.53 -2.70
N PRO A 279 -6.96 25.01 -3.78
CA PRO A 279 -7.74 25.82 -4.71
C PRO A 279 -9.01 26.39 -4.05
#